data_AF-A0A6A0BA81-F1
#
_entry.id   AF-A0A6A0BA81-F1
#
_cell.length_a   1.000
_cell.length_b   1.000
_cell.length_c   1.000
_cell.angle_alpha   90.00
_cell.angle_beta   90.00
_cell.angle_gamma   90.00
#
_symmetry.space_group_name_H-M   'P 1'
#
loop_
_entity.id
_entity.type
_entity.pdbx_description
1 polymer ?
#
loop_
_entity_poly.entity_id
_entity_poly.type
_entity_poly.pdbx_seq_one_letter_code
_entity_poly.pdbx_strand_id
1 'polypeptide(L)'
;MAMESIADAIGNRFDREKYQALTAKILANPEIQTFIEENGYNSDQVSKSLTKFNEYVSEKAKFSQSKPTKIDGYEPILIDNEGFADVTYRATVETLAKEAELAKKRRVKLVGMPKDFATITWSDVMLDDPRRATVYQTITDFIAAYPAQNALYLYGDFGVGKSFMMAAMANELAAKGISTDIIHYPSFISESTGFDALKMQANEIKKSQVLVLDDIGAESNNDWIRDNILQVILQYRMQENLPTFFTSNLTMNELEQHLAMTKKGDETWPAKRVMERVHKLATELRLEGENKRNGNS
;
A
#
# COMPACT_ATOMS: atom_id res chain seq x y z
N MET A 1 6.50 67.70 -22.68
CA MET A 1 5.33 66.88 -23.06
C MET A 1 5.31 65.67 -22.16
N ALA A 2 4.12 65.28 -21.73
CA ALA A 2 3.84 64.46 -20.57
C ALA A 2 4.34 63.00 -20.69
N MET A 3 4.75 62.45 -19.55
CA MET A 3 4.32 61.13 -19.14
C MET A 3 3.89 61.23 -17.68
N GLU A 4 2.58 61.38 -17.49
CA GLU A 4 1.93 61.14 -16.21
C GLU A 4 2.30 59.73 -15.75
N SER A 5 2.80 59.63 -14.52
CA SER A 5 2.98 58.35 -13.85
C SER A 5 1.60 57.77 -13.61
N ILE A 6 1.44 56.47 -13.87
CA ILE A 6 0.24 55.68 -13.57
C ILE A 6 -0.17 55.81 -12.08
N ALA A 7 0.74 56.29 -11.21
CA ALA A 7 0.47 56.64 -9.82
C ALA A 7 -0.47 57.84 -9.61
N ASP A 8 -0.59 58.76 -10.59
CA ASP A 8 -1.41 59.97 -10.46
C ASP A 8 -2.85 59.80 -10.97
N ALA A 9 -3.20 58.66 -11.57
CA ALA A 9 -4.47 58.48 -12.25
C ALA A 9 -5.61 57.82 -11.43
N ILE A 10 -5.41 57.28 -10.21
CA ILE A 10 -6.49 56.52 -9.52
C ILE A 10 -6.46 56.65 -7.98
N GLY A 11 -7.36 57.48 -7.39
CA GLY A 11 -8.19 57.08 -6.21
C GLY A 11 -7.77 57.32 -4.74
N ASN A 12 -7.12 58.43 -4.37
CA ASN A 12 -6.28 58.48 -3.15
C ASN A 12 -6.88 58.86 -1.75
N ARG A 13 -8.15 58.58 -1.45
CA ARG A 13 -8.68 58.67 -0.06
C ARG A 13 -9.55 57.49 0.35
N PHE A 14 -10.44 57.06 -0.54
CA PHE A 14 -11.33 55.92 -0.33
C PHE A 14 -10.58 54.58 -0.21
N ASP A 15 -9.44 54.43 -0.89
CA ASP A 15 -8.62 53.21 -0.79
C ASP A 15 -7.75 53.18 0.48
N ARG A 16 -7.38 54.35 1.03
CA ARG A 16 -6.56 54.42 2.25
C ARG A 16 -7.35 54.03 3.50
N GLU A 17 -8.60 54.50 3.62
CA GLU A 17 -9.49 54.10 4.71
C GLU A 17 -9.83 52.60 4.64
N LYS A 18 -10.12 52.07 3.44
CA LYS A 18 -10.35 50.63 3.24
C LYS A 18 -9.12 49.79 3.60
N TYR A 19 -7.93 50.23 3.18
CA TYR A 19 -6.68 49.55 3.51
C TYR A 19 -6.41 49.54 5.02
N GLN A 20 -6.62 50.67 5.71
CA GLN A 20 -6.48 50.76 7.16
C GLN A 20 -7.49 49.86 7.89
N ALA A 21 -8.76 49.87 7.45
CA ALA A 21 -9.80 49.01 8.02
C ALA A 21 -9.49 47.51 7.83
N LEU A 22 -9.01 47.11 6.64
CA LEU A 22 -8.59 45.74 6.36
C LEU A 22 -7.39 45.33 7.22
N THR A 23 -6.38 46.20 7.32
CA THR A 23 -5.19 45.99 8.15
C THR A 23 -5.55 45.80 9.62
N ALA A 24 -6.40 46.67 10.17
CA ALA A 24 -6.88 46.55 11.53
C ALA A 24 -7.64 45.25 11.77
N LYS A 25 -8.46 44.81 10.81
CA LYS A 25 -9.19 43.54 10.88
C LYS A 25 -8.25 42.32 10.86
N ILE A 26 -7.20 42.34 10.04
CA ILE A 26 -6.20 41.27 9.98
C ILE A 26 -5.43 41.19 11.30
N LEU A 27 -4.94 42.33 11.80
CA LEU A 27 -4.14 42.39 13.03
C LEU A 27 -4.97 42.21 14.31
N ALA A 28 -6.30 42.25 14.22
CA ALA A 28 -7.20 41.88 15.31
C ALA A 28 -7.37 40.36 15.46
N ASN A 29 -6.87 39.55 14.51
CA ASN A 29 -6.94 38.10 14.61
C ASN A 29 -6.00 37.60 15.73
N PRO A 30 -6.50 36.86 16.74
CA PRO A 30 -5.68 36.40 17.86
C PRO A 30 -4.48 35.55 17.45
N GLU A 31 -4.62 34.68 16.45
CA GLU A 31 -3.53 33.80 16.00
C GLU A 31 -2.40 34.61 15.34
N ILE A 32 -2.72 35.71 14.66
CA ILE A 32 -1.71 36.63 14.11
C ILE A 32 -1.01 37.41 15.22
N GLN A 33 -1.74 37.86 16.24
CA GLN A 33 -1.15 38.56 17.39
C GLN A 33 -0.16 37.65 18.12
N THR A 34 -0.57 36.42 18.43
CA THR A 34 0.31 35.41 19.03
C THR A 34 1.55 35.17 18.17
N PHE A 35 1.38 34.98 16.86
CA PHE A 35 2.50 34.75 15.95
C PHE A 35 3.49 35.95 15.92
N ILE A 36 3.00 37.18 15.91
CA ILE A 36 3.82 38.41 15.95
C ILE A 36 4.61 38.50 17.25
N GLU A 37 3.97 38.21 18.39
CA GLU A 37 4.58 38.25 19.71
C GLU A 37 5.64 37.16 19.89
N GLU A 38 5.34 35.92 19.50
CA GLU A 38 6.25 34.78 19.61
C GLU A 38 7.52 34.96 18.77
N ASN A 39 7.41 35.58 17.60
CA ASN A 39 8.55 35.82 16.70
C ASN A 39 9.16 37.22 16.86
N GLY A 40 8.64 38.06 17.76
CA GLY A 40 9.19 39.38 18.06
C GLY A 40 9.19 40.35 16.88
N TYR A 41 8.17 40.30 16.01
CA TYR A 41 8.13 41.13 14.80
C TYR A 41 8.04 42.62 15.11
N ASN A 42 8.87 43.41 14.44
CA ASN A 42 8.74 44.87 14.45
C ASN A 42 7.70 45.37 13.43
N SER A 43 7.41 46.67 13.44
CA SER A 43 6.40 47.29 12.57
C SER A 43 6.68 47.13 11.06
N ASP A 44 7.93 47.12 10.62
CA ASP A 44 8.31 46.90 9.22
C ASP A 44 8.06 45.45 8.80
N GLN A 45 8.43 44.49 9.65
CA GLN A 45 8.16 43.06 9.42
C GLN A 45 6.67 42.75 9.37
N VAL A 46 5.89 43.32 10.30
CA VAL A 46 4.42 43.20 10.30
C VAL A 46 3.85 43.78 9.00
N SER A 47 4.25 45.00 8.62
CA SER A 47 3.78 45.67 7.42
C SER A 47 4.06 44.85 6.16
N LYS A 48 5.30 44.35 6.00
CA LYS A 48 5.71 43.52 4.87
C LYS A 48 5.03 42.14 4.85
N SER A 49 4.61 41.65 6.01
CA SER A 49 3.91 40.38 6.18
C SER A 49 2.39 40.46 6.01
N LEU A 50 1.81 41.68 5.88
CA LEU A 50 0.35 41.88 5.85
C LEU A 50 -0.37 41.04 4.78
N THR A 51 0.23 40.91 3.59
CA THR A 51 -0.35 40.08 2.52
C THR A 51 -0.46 38.61 2.94
N LYS A 52 0.53 38.10 3.67
CA LYS A 52 0.59 36.72 4.14
C LYS A 52 -0.34 36.47 5.32
N PHE A 53 -0.46 37.45 6.22
CA PHE A 53 -1.50 37.43 7.24
C PHE A 53 -2.90 37.43 6.64
N ASN A 54 -3.16 38.23 5.59
CA ASN A 54 -4.45 38.21 4.90
C ASN A 54 -4.73 36.87 4.19
N GLU A 55 -3.72 36.29 3.54
CA GLU A 55 -3.79 34.93 2.96
C GLU A 55 -4.17 33.93 4.05
N TYR A 56 -3.48 33.96 5.19
CA TYR A 56 -3.75 33.10 6.34
C TYR A 56 -5.18 33.19 6.85
N VAL A 57 -5.66 34.39 7.19
CA VAL A 57 -7.03 34.59 7.72
C VAL A 57 -8.07 34.08 6.73
N SER A 58 -7.87 34.35 5.44
CA SER A 58 -8.80 33.94 4.39
C SER A 58 -8.87 32.42 4.24
N GLU A 59 -7.72 31.74 4.20
CA GLU A 59 -7.66 30.28 4.08
C GLU A 59 -8.10 29.57 5.36
N LYS A 60 -7.71 30.07 6.53
CA LYS A 60 -8.13 29.53 7.83
C LYS A 60 -9.65 29.63 8.01
N ALA A 61 -10.27 30.74 7.58
CA ALA A 61 -11.73 30.88 7.62
C ALA A 61 -12.45 29.88 6.70
N LYS A 62 -11.89 29.58 5.52
CA LYS A 62 -12.43 28.53 4.63
C LYS A 62 -12.28 27.14 5.28
N PHE A 63 -11.10 26.84 5.82
CA PHE A 63 -10.78 25.59 6.49
C PHE A 63 -11.74 25.32 7.66
N SER A 64 -11.92 26.28 8.57
CA SER A 64 -12.81 26.16 9.72
C SER A 64 -14.30 26.03 9.36
N GLN A 65 -14.69 26.41 8.14
CA GLN A 65 -16.04 26.25 7.61
C GLN A 65 -16.19 25.00 6.72
N SER A 66 -15.17 24.13 6.68
CA SER A 66 -15.10 22.95 5.79
C SER A 66 -15.36 23.30 4.32
N LYS A 67 -14.97 24.50 3.89
CA LYS A 67 -15.01 24.93 2.49
C LYS A 67 -13.68 24.58 1.81
N PRO A 68 -13.68 24.37 0.48
CA PRO A 68 -12.44 24.14 -0.26
C PRO A 68 -11.42 25.23 0.00
N THR A 69 -10.20 24.80 0.30
CA THR A 69 -9.04 25.69 0.54
C THR A 69 -8.11 25.62 -0.66
N LYS A 70 -7.01 26.38 -0.63
CA LYS A 70 -5.96 26.29 -1.65
C LYS A 70 -5.31 24.90 -1.70
N ILE A 71 -5.22 24.19 -0.56
CA ILE A 71 -4.72 22.82 -0.47
C ILE A 71 -5.69 21.99 0.39
N ASP A 72 -6.59 21.26 -0.26
CA ASP A 72 -7.63 20.48 0.42
C ASP A 72 -7.05 19.40 1.35
N GLY A 73 -7.64 19.29 2.54
CA GLY A 73 -7.21 18.34 3.58
C GLY A 73 -6.00 18.80 4.39
N TYR A 74 -5.52 20.02 4.17
CA TYR A 74 -4.40 20.61 4.91
C TYR A 74 -4.85 21.87 5.64
N GLU A 75 -4.38 22.04 6.86
CA GLU A 75 -4.60 23.23 7.67
C GLU A 75 -3.53 24.28 7.30
N PRO A 76 -3.91 25.51 6.92
CA PRO A 76 -2.96 26.60 6.77
C PRO A 76 -2.41 26.97 8.14
N ILE A 77 -1.10 27.21 8.22
CA ILE A 77 -0.40 27.69 9.41
C ILE A 77 0.59 28.79 9.03
N LEU A 78 0.84 29.70 9.98
CA LEU A 78 1.89 30.72 9.83
C LEU A 78 3.25 30.15 10.22
N ILE A 79 4.28 30.51 9.47
CA ILE A 79 5.68 30.28 9.81
C ILE A 79 6.48 31.56 9.65
N ASP A 80 7.55 31.70 10.45
CA ASP A 80 8.59 32.70 10.18
C ASP A 80 9.51 32.14 9.09
N ASN A 81 9.67 32.89 8.01
CA ASN A 81 10.55 32.58 6.90
C ASN A 81 11.49 33.77 6.69
N GLU A 82 12.70 33.64 7.24
CA GLU A 82 13.73 34.68 7.20
C GLU A 82 13.27 36.04 7.76
N GLY A 83 12.49 36.01 8.85
CA GLY A 83 12.01 37.23 9.53
C GLY A 83 10.72 37.83 8.95
N PHE A 84 10.04 37.13 8.04
CA PHE A 84 8.74 37.53 7.49
C PHE A 84 7.75 36.37 7.54
N ALA A 85 6.46 36.68 7.70
CA ALA A 85 5.44 35.64 7.77
C ALA A 85 5.26 34.99 6.41
N ASP A 86 5.11 33.67 6.40
CA ASP A 86 4.63 32.91 5.26
C ASP A 86 3.52 31.93 5.69
N VAL A 87 2.76 31.45 4.71
CA VAL A 87 1.70 30.47 4.94
C VAL A 87 2.17 29.12 4.39
N THR A 88 2.31 28.15 5.29
CA THR A 88 2.52 26.75 4.92
C THR A 88 1.31 25.90 5.32
N TYR A 89 1.34 24.62 4.96
CA TYR A 89 0.19 23.74 5.07
C TYR A 89 0.60 22.46 5.80
N ARG A 90 -0.12 22.15 6.88
CA ARG A 90 0.09 20.94 7.67
C ARG A 90 -1.06 19.96 7.41
N ALA A 91 -0.72 18.70 7.14
CA ALA A 91 -1.73 17.66 6.94
C ALA A 91 -2.63 17.56 8.18
N THR A 92 -3.94 17.49 7.95
CA THR A 92 -4.90 17.27 9.04
C THR A 92 -4.82 15.85 9.58
N VAL A 93 -5.37 15.61 10.76
CA VAL A 93 -5.48 14.26 11.34
C VAL A 93 -6.20 13.31 10.37
N GLU A 94 -7.26 13.79 9.69
CA GLU A 94 -8.00 13.00 8.70
C GLU A 94 -7.14 12.66 7.48
N THR A 95 -6.41 13.64 6.93
CA THR A 95 -5.49 13.41 5.80
C THR A 95 -4.38 12.44 6.17
N LEU A 96 -3.76 12.60 7.34
CA LEU A 96 -2.75 11.68 7.84
C LEU A 96 -3.30 10.26 8.01
N ALA A 97 -4.50 10.12 8.56
CA ALA A 97 -5.15 8.81 8.70
C ALA A 97 -5.45 8.17 7.33
N LYS A 98 -5.96 8.97 6.38
CA LYS A 98 -6.24 8.51 5.01
C LYS A 98 -4.96 8.10 4.27
N GLU A 99 -3.88 8.86 4.41
CA GLU A 99 -2.58 8.53 3.84
C GLU A 99 -1.98 7.27 4.47
N ALA A 100 -2.11 7.10 5.78
CA ALA A 100 -1.69 5.89 6.48
C ALA A 100 -2.47 4.65 6.00
N GLU A 101 -3.79 4.77 5.82
CA GLU A 101 -4.63 3.71 5.27
C GLU A 101 -4.27 3.38 3.81
N LEU A 102 -4.03 4.39 2.98
CA LEU A 102 -3.57 4.18 1.61
C LEU A 102 -2.19 3.52 1.58
N ALA A 103 -1.28 3.92 2.46
CA ALA A 103 0.03 3.29 2.59
C ALA A 103 -0.10 1.82 3.02
N LYS A 104 -1.00 1.51 3.96
CA LYS A 104 -1.33 0.13 4.33
C LYS A 104 -1.83 -0.67 3.13
N LYS A 105 -2.80 -0.14 2.37
CA LYS A 105 -3.33 -0.81 1.17
C LYS A 105 -2.25 -1.03 0.09
N ARG A 106 -1.33 -0.09 -0.08
CA ARG A 106 -0.20 -0.20 -1.04
C ARG A 106 0.80 -1.29 -0.68
N ARG A 107 0.86 -1.73 0.59
CA ARG A 107 1.73 -2.84 1.03
C ARG A 107 1.19 -4.22 0.63
N VAL A 108 -0.08 -4.33 0.23
CA VAL A 108 -0.64 -5.56 -0.33
C VAL A 108 -0.70 -5.42 -1.85
N LYS A 109 0.29 -5.98 -2.53
CA LYS A 109 0.35 -5.96 -4.00
C LYS A 109 -0.31 -7.22 -4.54
N LEU A 110 -1.26 -7.04 -5.45
CA LEU A 110 -1.98 -8.14 -6.09
C LEU A 110 -1.62 -8.21 -7.57
N VAL A 111 -1.38 -9.42 -8.09
CA VAL A 111 -1.16 -9.69 -9.51
C VAL A 111 -2.11 -10.79 -9.97
N GLY A 112 -2.88 -10.53 -11.03
CA GLY A 112 -3.85 -11.51 -11.56
C GLY A 112 -5.06 -11.77 -10.64
N MET A 113 -5.37 -10.86 -9.72
CA MET A 113 -6.47 -11.00 -8.74
C MET A 113 -7.36 -9.74 -8.67
N PRO A 114 -8.64 -9.88 -8.27
CA PRO A 114 -9.51 -8.74 -7.98
C PRO A 114 -8.95 -7.84 -6.87
N LYS A 115 -9.08 -6.52 -7.02
CA LYS A 115 -8.53 -5.52 -6.07
C LYS A 115 -9.07 -5.68 -4.64
N ASP A 116 -10.29 -6.18 -4.50
CA ASP A 116 -10.97 -6.33 -3.21
C ASP A 116 -10.29 -7.37 -2.31
N PHE A 117 -9.41 -8.23 -2.85
CA PHE A 117 -8.59 -9.13 -2.05
C PHE A 117 -7.65 -8.37 -1.10
N ALA A 118 -7.23 -7.15 -1.44
CA ALA A 118 -6.32 -6.38 -0.59
C ALA A 118 -6.98 -5.92 0.73
N THR A 119 -8.31 -5.95 0.78
CA THR A 119 -9.10 -5.52 1.94
C THR A 119 -9.66 -6.68 2.76
N ILE A 120 -9.41 -7.93 2.36
CA ILE A 120 -9.83 -9.11 3.14
C ILE A 120 -9.12 -9.11 4.50
N THR A 121 -9.89 -9.40 5.53
CA THR A 121 -9.47 -9.47 6.93
C THR A 121 -9.83 -10.80 7.55
N TRP A 122 -9.39 -11.06 8.78
CA TRP A 122 -9.78 -12.27 9.51
C TRP A 122 -11.29 -12.39 9.77
N SER A 123 -12.04 -11.29 9.83
CA SER A 123 -13.50 -11.37 9.97
C SER A 123 -14.18 -11.91 8.71
N ASP A 124 -13.57 -11.73 7.54
CA ASP A 124 -14.08 -12.28 6.27
C ASP A 124 -13.75 -13.77 6.12
N VAL A 125 -12.67 -14.22 6.79
CA VAL A 125 -12.24 -15.61 6.84
C VAL A 125 -12.96 -16.28 8.01
N MET A 126 -14.14 -16.88 7.81
CA MET A 126 -14.86 -17.57 8.92
C MET A 126 -13.92 -18.53 9.68
N LEU A 127 -13.57 -18.17 10.93
CA LEU A 127 -12.61 -18.83 11.82
C LEU A 127 -13.30 -19.75 12.86
N ASP A 128 -14.63 -19.80 12.85
CA ASP A 128 -15.45 -20.60 13.76
C ASP A 128 -15.40 -22.11 13.44
N ASP A 129 -14.83 -22.49 12.30
CA ASP A 129 -14.59 -23.88 11.92
C ASP A 129 -13.30 -24.44 12.57
N PRO A 130 -13.39 -25.41 13.51
CA PRO A 130 -12.22 -25.98 14.18
C PRO A 130 -11.20 -26.58 13.21
N ARG A 131 -11.64 -27.00 12.00
CA ARG A 131 -10.74 -27.55 10.97
C ARG A 131 -9.76 -26.52 10.42
N ARG A 132 -10.01 -25.22 10.65
CA ARG A 132 -9.16 -24.11 10.21
C ARG A 132 -8.20 -23.62 11.28
N ALA A 133 -8.40 -24.05 12.53
CA ALA A 133 -7.69 -23.53 13.70
C ALA A 133 -6.16 -23.68 13.57
N THR A 134 -5.67 -24.84 13.13
CA THR A 134 -4.22 -25.09 12.98
C THR A 134 -3.58 -24.17 11.94
N VAL A 135 -4.24 -23.97 10.80
CA VAL A 135 -3.76 -23.08 9.74
C VAL A 135 -3.75 -21.63 10.24
N TYR A 136 -4.84 -21.19 10.86
CA TYR A 136 -4.95 -19.87 11.44
C TYR A 136 -3.88 -19.62 12.52
N GLN A 137 -3.68 -20.56 13.44
CA GLN A 137 -2.66 -20.47 14.47
C GLN A 137 -1.26 -20.35 13.86
N THR A 138 -0.95 -21.18 12.87
CA THR A 138 0.38 -21.14 12.23
C THR A 138 0.64 -19.82 11.50
N ILE A 139 -0.37 -19.26 10.83
CA ILE A 139 -0.26 -17.96 10.18
C ILE A 139 -0.12 -16.83 11.21
N THR A 140 -0.91 -16.86 12.28
CA THR A 140 -0.83 -15.83 13.33
C THR A 140 0.50 -15.88 14.09
N ASP A 141 1.04 -17.07 14.34
CA ASP A 141 2.39 -17.27 14.90
C ASP A 141 3.46 -16.69 13.96
N PHE A 142 3.34 -16.92 12.65
CA PHE A 142 4.23 -16.31 11.66
C PHE A 142 4.15 -14.76 11.69
N ILE A 143 2.94 -14.19 11.74
CA ILE A 143 2.74 -12.73 11.81
C ILE A 143 3.32 -12.15 13.11
N ALA A 144 3.19 -12.87 14.22
CA ALA A 144 3.72 -12.46 15.52
C ALA A 144 5.25 -12.50 15.56
N ALA A 145 5.86 -13.54 14.97
CA ALA A 145 7.30 -13.80 15.01
C ALA A 145 8.07 -13.26 13.80
N TYR A 146 7.46 -12.46 12.93
CA TYR A 146 8.10 -11.97 11.71
C TYR A 146 9.42 -11.19 12.00
N PRO A 147 10.53 -11.47 11.30
CA PRO A 147 10.67 -12.42 10.19
C PRO A 147 10.90 -13.87 10.68
N ALA A 148 9.88 -14.71 10.53
CA ALA A 148 9.94 -16.15 10.80
C ALA A 148 10.07 -16.94 9.49
N GLN A 149 10.57 -18.17 9.54
CA GLN A 149 10.69 -19.03 8.34
C GLN A 149 9.53 -20.01 8.16
N ASN A 150 8.54 -20.00 9.04
CA ASN A 150 7.45 -20.96 9.06
C ASN A 150 6.32 -20.58 8.07
N ALA A 151 6.66 -20.44 6.80
CA ALA A 151 5.65 -20.22 5.76
C ALA A 151 4.90 -21.52 5.44
N LEU A 152 3.74 -21.39 4.79
CA LEU A 152 2.84 -22.51 4.51
C LEU A 152 2.66 -22.78 3.03
N TYR A 153 2.61 -24.07 2.72
CA TYR A 153 1.99 -24.58 1.51
C TYR A 153 0.61 -25.07 1.89
N LEU A 154 -0.39 -24.27 1.53
CA LEU A 154 -1.78 -24.51 1.92
C LEU A 154 -2.51 -25.19 0.78
N TYR A 155 -2.83 -26.47 0.94
CA TYR A 155 -3.59 -27.21 -0.06
C TYR A 155 -5.00 -27.55 0.41
N GLY A 156 -5.90 -27.87 -0.50
CA GLY A 156 -7.25 -28.27 -0.18
C GLY A 156 -8.20 -28.08 -1.35
N ASP A 157 -9.48 -28.39 -1.15
CA ASP A 157 -10.46 -28.40 -2.23
C ASP A 157 -10.74 -26.98 -2.79
N PHE A 158 -11.41 -26.92 -3.93
CA PHE A 158 -11.82 -25.66 -4.54
C PHE A 158 -12.78 -24.89 -3.63
N GLY A 159 -12.56 -23.58 -3.50
CA GLY A 159 -13.48 -22.69 -2.79
C GLY A 159 -13.50 -22.81 -1.26
N VAL A 160 -12.57 -23.55 -0.66
CA VAL A 160 -12.43 -23.65 0.81
C VAL A 160 -11.80 -22.39 1.46
N GLY A 161 -11.29 -21.45 0.65
CA GLY A 161 -10.84 -20.13 1.13
C GLY A 161 -9.33 -19.96 1.32
N LYS A 162 -8.49 -20.76 0.64
CA LYS A 162 -7.03 -20.67 0.72
C LYS A 162 -6.50 -19.27 0.40
N SER A 163 -6.89 -18.71 -0.75
CA SER A 163 -6.50 -17.36 -1.18
C SER A 163 -7.00 -16.27 -0.22
N PHE A 164 -8.18 -16.47 0.39
CA PHE A 164 -8.73 -15.54 1.40
C PHE A 164 -7.88 -15.54 2.68
N MET A 165 -7.38 -16.69 3.12
CA MET A 165 -6.45 -16.75 4.27
C MET A 165 -5.15 -15.99 3.99
N MET A 166 -4.58 -16.16 2.79
CA MET A 166 -3.37 -15.44 2.40
C MET A 166 -3.59 -13.94 2.29
N ALA A 167 -4.76 -13.52 1.81
CA ALA A 167 -5.15 -12.12 1.74
C ALA A 167 -5.33 -11.48 3.13
N ALA A 168 -6.02 -12.16 4.06
CA ALA A 168 -6.14 -11.73 5.45
C ALA A 168 -4.77 -11.61 6.13
N MET A 169 -3.89 -12.59 5.93
CA MET A 169 -2.50 -12.54 6.41
C MET A 169 -1.77 -11.30 5.88
N ALA A 170 -1.86 -11.03 4.57
CA ALA A 170 -1.22 -9.87 3.96
C ALA A 170 -1.73 -8.54 4.55
N ASN A 171 -3.02 -8.45 4.86
CA ASN A 171 -3.59 -7.25 5.47
C ASN A 171 -3.05 -6.99 6.90
N GLU A 172 -2.91 -8.05 7.70
CA GLU A 172 -2.29 -7.96 9.03
C GLU A 172 -0.80 -7.57 8.96
N LEU A 173 -0.06 -8.18 8.04
CA LEU A 173 1.35 -7.82 7.80
C LEU A 173 1.47 -6.34 7.37
N ALA A 174 0.56 -5.87 6.52
CA ALA A 174 0.52 -4.48 6.08
C ALA A 174 0.26 -3.50 7.24
N ALA A 175 -0.54 -3.89 8.22
CA ALA A 175 -0.77 -3.12 9.45
C ALA A 175 0.51 -2.99 10.29
N LYS A 176 1.40 -4.00 10.22
CA LYS A 176 2.75 -3.99 10.82
C LYS A 176 3.83 -3.34 9.94
N GLY A 177 3.44 -2.76 8.81
CA GLY A 177 4.38 -2.10 7.90
C GLY A 177 5.13 -3.05 6.95
N ILE A 178 4.75 -4.32 6.90
CA ILE A 178 5.40 -5.36 6.07
C ILE A 178 4.62 -5.52 4.76
N SER A 179 5.34 -5.47 3.63
CA SER A 179 4.75 -5.63 2.31
C SER A 179 4.62 -7.10 1.91
N THR A 180 3.50 -7.44 1.28
CA THR A 180 3.21 -8.78 0.75
C THR A 180 2.78 -8.67 -0.70
N ASP A 181 3.43 -9.46 -1.56
CA ASP A 181 3.01 -9.66 -2.93
C ASP A 181 2.22 -10.96 -3.03
N ILE A 182 0.97 -10.88 -3.48
CA ILE A 182 0.12 -12.04 -3.76
C ILE A 182 -0.05 -12.16 -5.27
N ILE A 183 0.45 -13.27 -5.80
CA ILE A 183 0.51 -13.53 -7.23
C ILE A 183 -0.42 -14.70 -7.53
N HIS A 184 -1.49 -14.47 -8.29
CA HIS A 184 -2.25 -15.56 -8.89
C HIS A 184 -1.39 -16.20 -9.96
N TYR A 185 -0.79 -17.34 -9.64
CA TYR A 185 0.28 -17.92 -10.43
C TYR A 185 -0.16 -18.26 -11.87
N PRO A 186 -1.35 -18.87 -12.10
CA PRO A 186 -1.82 -19.12 -13.46
C PRO A 186 -1.97 -17.85 -14.30
N SER A 187 -2.62 -16.80 -13.78
CA SER A 187 -2.76 -15.51 -14.47
C SER A 187 -1.41 -14.86 -14.75
N PHE A 188 -0.51 -14.89 -13.77
CA PHE A 188 0.83 -14.31 -13.91
C PHE A 188 1.58 -14.90 -15.11
N ILE A 189 1.44 -16.22 -15.31
CA ILE A 189 2.01 -16.91 -16.46
C ILE A 189 1.26 -16.59 -17.76
N SER A 190 -0.08 -16.66 -17.76
CA SER A 190 -0.87 -16.55 -19.00
C SER A 190 -1.02 -15.14 -19.54
N GLU A 191 -1.03 -14.13 -18.66
CA GLU A 191 -1.28 -12.73 -19.03
C GLU A 191 0.01 -11.97 -19.40
N SER A 192 1.18 -12.60 -19.22
CA SER A 192 2.44 -11.96 -19.59
C SER A 192 2.56 -11.81 -21.12
N THR A 193 3.00 -10.64 -21.56
CA THR A 193 3.10 -10.30 -23.00
C THR A 193 4.23 -11.02 -23.73
N GLY A 194 5.06 -11.77 -23.00
CA GLY A 194 6.12 -12.60 -23.55
C GLY A 194 7.11 -13.06 -22.48
N PHE A 195 8.02 -13.95 -22.86
CA PHE A 195 8.98 -14.57 -21.96
C PHE A 195 9.93 -13.58 -21.27
N ASP A 196 10.37 -12.53 -21.95
CA ASP A 196 11.26 -11.52 -21.36
C ASP A 196 10.54 -10.64 -20.35
N ALA A 197 9.29 -10.26 -20.65
CA ALA A 197 8.44 -9.53 -19.70
C ALA A 197 8.20 -10.36 -18.43
N LEU A 198 7.88 -11.65 -18.60
CA LEU A 198 7.69 -12.57 -17.48
C LEU A 198 8.95 -12.71 -16.62
N LYS A 199 10.14 -12.80 -17.24
CA LYS A 199 11.43 -12.81 -16.53
C LYS A 199 11.69 -11.52 -15.75
N MET A 200 11.39 -10.36 -16.34
CA MET A 200 11.53 -9.07 -15.65
C MET A 200 10.61 -9.01 -14.43
N GLN A 201 9.33 -9.36 -14.59
CA GLN A 201 8.38 -9.41 -13.49
C GLN A 201 8.81 -10.42 -12.41
N ALA A 202 9.28 -11.61 -12.79
CA ALA A 202 9.82 -12.62 -11.89
C ALA A 202 11.00 -12.09 -11.06
N ASN A 203 11.88 -11.28 -11.67
CA ASN A 203 13.02 -10.66 -11.00
C ASN A 203 12.64 -9.56 -10.01
N GLU A 204 11.47 -8.94 -10.18
CA GLU A 204 10.89 -8.02 -9.21
C GLU A 204 10.27 -8.78 -8.04
N ILE A 205 9.34 -9.70 -8.31
CA ILE A 205 8.55 -10.39 -7.26
C ILE A 205 9.41 -11.30 -6.36
N LYS A 206 10.53 -11.82 -6.86
CA LYS A 206 11.40 -12.67 -6.03
C LYS A 206 12.00 -11.92 -4.84
N LYS A 207 12.07 -10.58 -4.90
CA LYS A 207 12.63 -9.70 -3.86
C LYS A 207 11.61 -9.24 -2.82
N SER A 208 10.34 -9.60 -2.96
CA SER A 208 9.27 -9.14 -2.06
C SER A 208 9.48 -9.66 -0.64
N GLN A 209 9.17 -8.84 0.37
CA GLN A 209 9.38 -9.19 1.79
C GLN A 209 8.64 -10.49 2.15
N VAL A 210 7.35 -10.56 1.80
CA VAL A 210 6.56 -11.80 1.80
C VAL A 210 5.99 -12.02 0.41
N LEU A 211 6.03 -13.25 -0.08
CA LEU A 211 5.48 -13.65 -1.38
C LEU A 211 4.47 -14.77 -1.16
N VAL A 212 3.31 -14.65 -1.80
CA VAL A 212 2.31 -15.71 -1.92
C VAL A 212 2.20 -16.09 -3.40
N LEU A 213 2.49 -17.35 -3.71
CA LEU A 213 2.21 -17.96 -5.01
C LEU A 213 0.87 -18.70 -4.91
N ASP A 214 -0.20 -18.04 -5.34
CA ASP A 214 -1.57 -18.54 -5.21
C ASP A 214 -1.95 -19.43 -6.39
N ASP A 215 -2.65 -20.53 -6.08
CA ASP A 215 -3.18 -21.54 -7.00
C ASP A 215 -2.11 -22.18 -7.92
N ILE A 216 -0.94 -22.49 -7.34
CA ILE A 216 0.15 -23.16 -8.07
C ILE A 216 -0.27 -24.58 -8.49
N GLY A 217 0.05 -24.97 -9.72
CA GLY A 217 -0.34 -26.26 -10.31
C GLY A 217 -1.66 -26.24 -11.08
N ALA A 218 -2.34 -25.08 -11.16
CA ALA A 218 -3.50 -24.89 -12.02
C ALA A 218 -3.13 -24.36 -13.42
N GLU A 219 -1.90 -23.87 -13.59
CA GLU A 219 -1.34 -23.45 -14.88
C GLU A 219 -1.09 -24.63 -15.83
N SER A 220 -0.91 -24.34 -17.12
CA SER A 220 -0.44 -25.36 -18.06
C SER A 220 1.04 -25.69 -17.78
N ASN A 221 1.33 -26.97 -17.50
CA ASN A 221 2.71 -27.39 -17.24
C ASN A 221 3.64 -27.10 -18.43
N ASN A 222 4.69 -26.34 -18.16
CA ASN A 222 5.66 -25.86 -19.14
C ASN A 222 7.07 -25.88 -18.52
N ASP A 223 7.96 -26.67 -19.10
CA ASP A 223 9.33 -26.88 -18.67
C ASP A 223 10.13 -25.57 -18.59
N TRP A 224 9.96 -24.69 -19.58
CA TRP A 224 10.63 -23.40 -19.60
C TRP A 224 10.18 -22.51 -18.43
N ILE A 225 8.88 -22.48 -18.13
CA ILE A 225 8.33 -21.67 -17.02
C ILE A 225 8.81 -22.22 -15.68
N ARG A 226 8.75 -23.54 -15.49
CA ARG A 226 9.27 -24.22 -14.30
C ARG A 226 10.74 -23.85 -14.04
N ASP A 227 11.59 -23.97 -15.06
CA ASP A 227 13.05 -23.87 -14.89
C ASP A 227 13.57 -22.43 -14.89
N ASN A 228 12.92 -21.51 -15.63
CA ASN A 228 13.40 -20.14 -15.80
C ASN A 228 12.64 -19.12 -14.95
N ILE A 229 11.43 -19.44 -14.48
CA ILE A 229 10.59 -18.53 -13.69
C ILE A 229 10.47 -19.06 -12.27
N LEU A 230 9.80 -20.20 -12.09
CA LEU A 230 9.52 -20.74 -10.75
C LEU A 230 10.82 -21.05 -9.99
N GLN A 231 11.73 -21.82 -10.60
CA GLN A 231 12.98 -22.19 -9.98
C GLN A 231 13.84 -20.97 -9.62
N VAL A 232 13.87 -19.94 -10.47
CA VAL A 232 14.64 -18.71 -10.23
C VAL A 232 14.08 -17.92 -9.05
N ILE A 233 12.75 -17.81 -8.94
CA ILE A 233 12.09 -17.17 -7.80
C ILE A 233 12.43 -17.94 -6.52
N LEU A 234 12.19 -19.25 -6.50
CA LEU A 234 12.37 -20.06 -5.29
C LEU A 234 13.83 -20.13 -4.86
N GLN A 235 14.78 -20.23 -5.81
CA GLN A 235 16.21 -20.25 -5.50
C GLN A 235 16.64 -18.98 -4.77
N TYR A 236 16.26 -17.81 -5.29
CA TYR A 236 16.62 -16.53 -4.68
C TYR A 236 16.04 -16.41 -3.27
N ARG A 237 14.75 -16.74 -3.11
CA ARG A 237 14.06 -16.63 -1.82
C ARG A 237 14.63 -17.57 -0.77
N MET A 238 15.05 -18.77 -1.16
CA MET A 238 15.73 -19.71 -0.28
C MET A 238 17.11 -19.20 0.16
N GLN A 239 17.88 -18.58 -0.74
CA GLN A 239 19.19 -18.00 -0.42
C GLN A 239 19.09 -16.80 0.53
N GLU A 240 18.09 -15.94 0.31
CA GLU A 240 17.86 -14.73 1.09
C GLU A 240 16.96 -14.97 2.33
N ASN A 241 16.53 -16.22 2.57
CA ASN A 241 15.61 -16.59 3.65
C ASN A 241 14.30 -15.77 3.67
N LEU A 242 13.72 -15.51 2.49
CA LEU A 242 12.50 -14.72 2.35
C LEU A 242 11.24 -15.62 2.46
N PRO A 243 10.28 -15.32 3.36
CA PRO A 243 9.09 -16.13 3.55
C PRO A 243 8.24 -16.29 2.29
N THR A 244 7.93 -17.53 1.91
CA THR A 244 7.19 -17.83 0.68
C THR A 244 6.03 -18.75 0.98
N PHE A 245 4.83 -18.25 0.80
CA PHE A 245 3.59 -19.00 0.95
C PHE A 245 3.11 -19.51 -0.40
N PHE A 246 2.40 -20.62 -0.37
CA PHE A 246 1.80 -21.23 -1.54
C PHE A 246 0.36 -21.62 -1.25
N THR A 247 -0.50 -21.54 -2.25
CA THR A 247 -1.79 -22.22 -2.20
C THR A 247 -1.94 -23.14 -3.41
N SER A 248 -2.60 -24.28 -3.24
CA SER A 248 -2.84 -25.22 -4.34
C SER A 248 -4.10 -26.06 -4.11
N ASN A 249 -4.60 -26.68 -5.17
CA ASN A 249 -5.56 -27.79 -5.07
C ASN A 249 -4.86 -29.16 -5.01
N LEU A 250 -3.54 -29.18 -5.22
CA LEU A 250 -2.68 -30.35 -5.19
C LEU A 250 -1.92 -30.39 -3.85
N THR A 251 -1.64 -31.58 -3.36
CA THR A 251 -0.55 -31.79 -2.39
C THR A 251 0.80 -31.50 -3.05
N MET A 252 1.85 -31.31 -2.25
CA MET A 252 3.22 -31.18 -2.76
C MET A 252 3.63 -32.39 -3.62
N ASN A 253 3.24 -33.60 -3.23
CA ASN A 253 3.51 -34.82 -4.01
C ASN A 253 2.81 -34.82 -5.38
N GLU A 254 1.54 -34.42 -5.41
CA GLU A 254 0.78 -34.30 -6.66
C GLU A 254 1.32 -33.15 -7.53
N LEU A 255 1.76 -32.05 -6.93
CA LEU A 255 2.42 -30.96 -7.64
C LEU A 255 3.76 -31.42 -8.25
N GLU A 256 4.56 -32.23 -7.54
CA GLU A 256 5.79 -32.81 -8.10
C GLU A 256 5.48 -33.63 -9.36
N GLN A 257 4.50 -34.52 -9.26
CA GLN A 257 4.07 -35.36 -10.38
C GLN A 257 3.55 -34.51 -11.54
N HIS A 258 2.75 -33.49 -11.23
CA HIS A 258 2.25 -32.55 -12.22
C HIS A 258 3.39 -31.86 -12.97
N LEU A 259 4.38 -31.32 -12.24
CA LEU A 259 5.56 -30.65 -12.82
C LEU A 259 6.48 -31.57 -13.61
N ALA A 260 6.51 -32.87 -13.29
CA ALA A 260 7.30 -33.88 -14.00
C ALA A 260 6.71 -34.29 -15.36
N MET A 261 5.39 -34.16 -15.52
CA MET A 261 4.69 -34.58 -16.74
C MET A 261 4.64 -33.44 -17.78
N THR A 262 5.70 -33.27 -18.57
CA THR A 262 5.72 -32.28 -19.66
C THR A 262 5.57 -32.92 -21.04
N LYS A 263 5.35 -32.10 -22.07
CA LYS A 263 5.27 -32.57 -23.47
C LYS A 263 6.55 -33.28 -23.96
N LYS A 264 7.68 -33.08 -23.26
CA LYS A 264 8.99 -33.68 -23.59
C LYS A 264 9.21 -35.07 -23.00
N GLY A 265 8.31 -35.55 -22.12
CA GLY A 265 8.43 -36.84 -21.45
C GLY A 265 8.63 -36.69 -19.94
N ASP A 266 9.27 -37.68 -19.32
CA ASP A 266 9.52 -37.72 -17.88
C ASP A 266 10.63 -36.73 -17.46
N GLU A 267 10.22 -35.67 -16.78
CA GLU A 267 11.12 -34.67 -16.19
C GLU A 267 11.11 -34.71 -14.65
N THR A 268 11.11 -35.93 -14.08
CA THR A 268 11.14 -36.17 -12.62
C THR A 268 12.28 -35.41 -11.91
N TRP A 269 13.50 -35.43 -12.45
CA TRP A 269 14.64 -34.77 -11.79
C TRP A 269 14.52 -33.24 -11.72
N PRO A 270 14.17 -32.53 -12.81
CA PRO A 270 13.80 -31.12 -12.74
C PRO A 270 12.68 -30.81 -11.75
N ALA A 271 11.59 -31.60 -11.77
CA ALA A 271 10.44 -31.40 -10.88
C ALA A 271 10.83 -31.55 -9.40
N LYS A 272 11.53 -32.63 -9.04
CA LYS A 272 12.09 -32.84 -7.69
C LYS A 272 12.92 -31.66 -7.23
N ARG A 273 13.76 -31.14 -8.12
CA ARG A 273 14.62 -30.00 -7.79
C ARG A 273 13.83 -28.76 -7.39
N VAL A 274 12.73 -28.48 -8.08
CA VAL A 274 11.82 -27.38 -7.73
C VAL A 274 11.13 -27.68 -6.39
N MET A 275 10.63 -28.90 -6.21
CA MET A 275 9.89 -29.29 -5.02
C MET A 275 10.74 -29.32 -3.75
N GLU A 276 12.01 -29.70 -3.82
CA GLU A 276 12.97 -29.57 -2.70
C GLU A 276 13.05 -28.13 -2.17
N ARG A 277 12.92 -27.13 -3.04
CA ARG A 277 12.89 -25.72 -2.62
C ARG A 277 11.57 -25.36 -1.97
N VAL A 278 10.45 -25.88 -2.50
CA VAL A 278 9.12 -25.68 -1.90
C VAL A 278 9.09 -26.29 -0.49
N HIS A 279 9.55 -27.52 -0.32
CA HIS A 279 9.69 -28.18 0.99
C HIS A 279 10.58 -27.40 1.96
N LYS A 280 11.65 -26.77 1.46
CA LYS A 280 12.53 -25.96 2.30
C LYS A 280 11.90 -24.63 2.71
N LEU A 281 11.08 -24.04 1.84
CA LEU A 281 10.47 -22.72 2.05
C LEU A 281 9.17 -22.78 2.85
N ALA A 282 8.45 -23.90 2.82
CA ALA A 282 7.11 -23.98 3.37
C ALA A 282 6.77 -25.36 3.94
N THR A 283 5.95 -25.36 4.99
CA THR A 283 5.35 -26.58 5.55
C THR A 283 4.00 -26.84 4.92
N GLU A 284 3.74 -28.08 4.50
CA GLU A 284 2.46 -28.50 3.93
C GLU A 284 1.38 -28.60 5.02
N LEU A 285 0.25 -27.93 4.82
CA LEU A 285 -0.95 -28.07 5.63
C LEU A 285 -2.21 -28.10 4.77
N ARG A 286 -3.17 -28.94 5.15
CA ARG A 286 -4.49 -29.00 4.50
C ARG A 286 -5.41 -27.94 5.09
N LEU A 287 -6.06 -27.19 4.22
CA LEU A 287 -7.24 -26.40 4.57
C LEU A 287 -8.50 -27.20 4.23
N GLU A 288 -9.25 -27.57 5.25
CA GLU A 288 -10.57 -28.16 5.09
C GLU A 288 -11.67 -27.10 5.27
N GLY A 289 -12.83 -27.36 4.66
CA GLY A 289 -13.99 -26.50 4.77
C GLY A 289 -14.98 -26.74 3.65
N GLU A 290 -16.14 -26.11 3.76
CA GLU A 290 -17.14 -26.14 2.69
C GLU A 290 -16.75 -25.20 1.55
N ASN A 291 -17.15 -25.55 0.33
CA ASN A 291 -16.94 -24.70 -0.83
C ASN A 291 -17.88 -23.49 -0.77
N LYS A 292 -17.31 -22.30 -0.59
CA LYS A 292 -18.06 -21.04 -0.43
C LYS A 292 -18.38 -20.33 -1.74
N ARG A 293 -17.91 -20.83 -2.89
CA ARG A 293 -18.22 -20.24 -4.19
C ARG A 293 -19.67 -20.49 -4.65
N ASN A 294 -20.34 -21.49 -4.06
CA ASN A 294 -21.71 -21.88 -4.39
C ASN A 294 -22.75 -21.41 -3.35
N GLY A 295 -22.34 -20.64 -2.34
CA GLY A 295 -23.21 -20.20 -1.24
C GLY A 295 -23.95 -18.89 -1.55
N ASN A 296 -24.98 -18.96 -2.40
CA ASN A 296 -26.14 -18.08 -2.28
C ASN A 296 -27.29 -18.93 -1.73
N SER A 297 -27.52 -18.85 -0.43
CA SER A 297 -28.81 -19.09 0.23
C SER A 297 -28.79 -18.39 1.58
#